data_AF-A0A6J0N312-F1
#
_entry.id   AF-A0A6J0N312-F1
#
_cell.length_a   1.000
_cell.length_b   1.000
_cell.length_c   1.000
_cell.angle_alpha   90.00
_cell.angle_beta   90.00
_cell.angle_gamma   90.00
#
_symmetry.space_group_name_H-M   'P 1'
#
loop_
_entity.id
_entity.type
_entity.pdbx_description
1 polymer ?
#
loop_
_entity_poly.entity_id
_entity_poly.type
_entity_poly.pdbx_seq_one_letter_code
_entity_poly.pdbx_strand_id
1 'polypeptide(L)'
;MRQGSCSEEVCFDLLNQLEHLLESDPFIDEVGFIHPSQFTVLDKESGSSTSTSFWNQDHKLGISTDILIQLCKVAKHAFLSAFKEYKSHGVVVVVSCSLESRVMKHSQALLLLSSDFGTAWNARKLILSKQDQPLVAFAEELRHSKLVLSNCPKSEPTWSHRRWIIKMISRSFSTPQLQEIITKESELVESIGERSKMNYRAWYHRCWLVSYMTTQQVLEELNKSKRWAGLHVADSSCFHYRRRLLLKVLETHNVEGSNAFDKAEAHKIWMEELDWNKELVVRYLGREALWLHRRFLSLNRIMHFGRNQSSETGQSMVMNEEIVTFIDNEIHLVESSMTVPDTKFEDFQAQALHAAVYMLWLSKHIPELWRMLEEKLGTEKIKCVLNTVAHERPFLHQLDIFAADREY
;
A
#
# COMPACT_ATOMS: atom_id res chain seq x y z
N MET A 1 49.90 1.50 -25.52
CA MET A 1 48.58 0.86 -25.35
C MET A 1 47.56 1.94 -25.05
N ARG A 2 46.79 2.35 -26.06
CA ARG A 2 45.64 3.26 -25.95
C ARG A 2 44.38 2.39 -25.83
N GLN A 3 43.95 2.10 -24.60
CA GLN A 3 42.60 1.60 -24.31
C GLN A 3 41.96 2.68 -23.45
N GLY A 4 41.13 3.54 -24.04
CA GLY A 4 40.49 4.65 -23.34
C GLY A 4 39.43 5.35 -24.19
N SER A 5 39.74 5.73 -25.43
CA SER A 5 38.79 6.50 -26.26
C SER A 5 37.69 5.65 -26.90
N CYS A 6 38.02 4.47 -27.42
CA CYS A 6 37.06 3.61 -28.14
C CYS A 6 35.98 3.02 -27.21
N SER A 7 36.30 2.77 -25.93
CA SER A 7 35.31 2.28 -24.97
C SER A 7 34.35 3.37 -24.52
N GLU A 8 34.81 4.62 -24.34
CA GLU A 8 33.93 5.72 -23.90
C GLU A 8 32.95 6.15 -24.99
N GLU A 9 33.39 6.24 -26.25
CA GLU A 9 32.53 6.58 -27.39
C GLU A 9 31.42 5.55 -27.60
N VAL A 10 31.74 4.25 -27.57
CA VAL A 10 30.74 3.16 -27.69
C VAL A 10 29.74 3.20 -26.53
N CYS A 11 30.17 3.56 -25.32
CA CYS A 11 29.27 3.62 -24.18
C CYS A 11 28.38 4.86 -24.19
N PHE A 12 28.88 5.98 -24.72
CA PHE A 12 28.07 7.17 -24.96
C PHE A 12 27.04 6.91 -26.07
N ASP A 13 27.42 6.15 -27.09
CA ASP A 13 26.50 5.68 -28.12
C ASP A 13 25.36 4.83 -27.54
N LEU A 14 25.65 3.89 -26.63
CA LEU A 14 24.61 3.11 -25.94
C LEU A 14 23.62 3.97 -25.15
N LEU A 15 24.08 5.03 -24.47
CA LEU A 15 23.18 5.96 -23.79
C LEU A 15 22.30 6.71 -24.79
N ASN A 16 22.87 7.22 -25.87
CA ASN A 16 22.12 7.93 -26.91
C ASN A 16 21.08 7.01 -27.57
N GLN A 17 21.41 5.73 -27.80
CA GLN A 17 20.46 4.75 -28.31
C GLN A 17 19.29 4.52 -27.35
N LEU A 18 19.56 4.32 -26.05
CA LEU A 18 18.50 4.17 -25.04
C LEU A 18 17.61 5.41 -25.00
N GLU A 19 18.22 6.59 -24.98
CA GLU A 19 17.48 7.86 -24.93
C GLU A 19 16.65 8.10 -26.19
N HIS A 20 17.20 7.79 -27.37
CA HIS A 20 16.45 7.84 -28.63
C HIS A 20 15.28 6.84 -28.63
N LEU A 21 15.47 5.63 -28.09
CA LEU A 21 14.38 4.65 -27.98
C LEU A 21 13.23 5.20 -27.13
N LEU A 22 13.54 5.78 -25.97
CA LEU A 22 12.55 6.39 -25.07
C LEU A 22 11.83 7.59 -25.69
N GLU A 23 12.49 8.34 -26.58
CA GLU A 23 11.89 9.44 -27.35
C GLU A 23 11.03 8.94 -28.52
N SER A 24 11.50 7.90 -29.22
CA SER A 24 10.83 7.33 -30.40
C SER A 24 9.58 6.53 -30.06
N ASP A 25 9.57 5.87 -28.91
CA ASP A 25 8.41 5.12 -28.39
C ASP A 25 7.96 5.73 -27.05
N PRO A 26 7.08 6.74 -27.09
CA PRO A 26 6.57 7.37 -25.88
C PRO A 26 5.56 6.49 -25.14
N PHE A 27 5.18 5.33 -25.66
CA PHE A 27 4.17 4.46 -25.06
C PHE A 27 4.76 3.30 -24.26
N ILE A 28 6.09 3.18 -24.18
CA ILE A 28 6.76 2.15 -23.38
C ILE A 28 6.15 2.10 -21.97
N ASP A 29 5.59 0.94 -21.62
CA ASP A 29 4.83 0.72 -20.39
C ASP A 29 5.54 -0.23 -19.41
N GLU A 30 6.57 -0.94 -19.88
CA GLU A 30 7.35 -1.89 -19.10
C GLU A 30 8.83 -1.92 -19.54
N VAL A 31 9.73 -2.02 -18.56
CA VAL A 31 11.16 -2.25 -18.77
C VAL A 31 11.57 -3.56 -18.09
N GLY A 32 12.38 -4.36 -18.78
CA GLY A 32 12.98 -5.57 -18.24
C GLY A 32 14.47 -5.67 -18.55
N PHE A 33 15.20 -6.39 -17.69
CA PHE A 33 16.60 -6.75 -17.95
C PHE A 33 16.68 -8.17 -18.50
N ILE A 34 17.24 -8.31 -19.69
CA ILE A 34 17.18 -9.53 -20.48
C ILE A 34 18.58 -10.09 -20.63
N HIS A 35 18.75 -11.38 -20.36
CA HIS A 35 20.03 -12.05 -20.63
C HIS A 35 20.23 -12.18 -22.16
N PRO A 36 21.42 -11.91 -22.72
CA PRO A 36 21.68 -11.94 -24.16
C PRO A 36 21.18 -13.20 -24.89
N SER A 37 21.23 -14.36 -24.23
CA SER A 37 20.74 -15.62 -24.82
C SER A 37 19.25 -15.63 -25.12
N GLN A 38 18.45 -14.78 -24.44
CA GLN A 38 17.00 -14.70 -24.60
C GLN A 38 16.58 -13.80 -25.77
N PHE A 39 17.44 -12.90 -26.26
CA PHE A 39 17.14 -12.04 -27.42
C PHE A 39 16.80 -12.87 -28.66
N THR A 40 17.53 -13.96 -28.90
CA THR A 40 17.28 -14.84 -30.05
C THR A 40 15.91 -15.51 -30.05
N VAL A 41 15.28 -15.68 -28.88
CA VAL A 41 13.92 -16.22 -28.75
C VAL A 41 12.91 -15.11 -29.04
N LEU A 42 13.12 -13.93 -28.44
CA LEU A 42 12.27 -12.77 -28.61
C LEU A 42 12.26 -12.24 -30.06
N ASP A 43 13.40 -12.26 -30.74
CA ASP A 43 13.54 -11.89 -32.16
C ASP A 43 12.80 -12.88 -33.07
N LYS A 44 12.80 -14.18 -32.73
CA LYS A 44 12.05 -15.21 -33.47
C LYS A 44 10.55 -15.04 -33.32
N GLU A 45 10.09 -14.68 -32.13
CA GLU A 45 8.66 -14.46 -31.84
C GLU A 45 8.15 -13.15 -32.47
N SER A 46 8.99 -12.12 -32.55
CA SER A 46 8.64 -10.81 -33.14
C SER A 46 8.88 -10.71 -34.65
N GLY A 47 9.60 -11.65 -35.27
CA GLY A 47 9.92 -11.61 -36.70
C GLY A 47 10.85 -10.46 -37.12
N SER A 48 11.52 -9.83 -36.16
CA SER A 48 12.41 -8.68 -36.33
C SER A 48 13.79 -8.98 -35.77
N SER A 49 14.86 -8.61 -36.48
CA SER A 49 16.22 -8.66 -35.95
C SER A 49 16.51 -7.35 -35.21
N THR A 50 16.44 -7.37 -33.89
CA THR A 50 16.79 -6.19 -33.06
C THR A 50 18.28 -6.15 -32.71
N SER A 51 18.74 -5.03 -32.16
CA SER A 51 20.12 -4.91 -31.67
C SER A 51 20.39 -5.89 -30.54
N THR A 52 21.65 -6.33 -30.36
CA THR A 52 22.04 -7.19 -29.22
C THR A 52 21.98 -6.49 -27.85
N SER A 53 21.71 -5.19 -27.83
CA SER A 53 21.81 -4.30 -26.67
C SER A 53 20.43 -3.92 -26.12
N PHE A 54 19.50 -3.61 -27.01
CA PHE A 54 18.13 -3.19 -26.71
C PHE A 54 17.13 -3.92 -27.59
N TRP A 55 16.05 -4.37 -26.96
CA TRP A 55 14.88 -4.95 -27.62
C TRP A 55 13.69 -4.04 -27.33
N ASN A 56 12.98 -3.59 -28.37
CA ASN A 56 11.76 -2.80 -28.21
C ASN A 56 10.68 -3.31 -29.17
N GLN A 57 9.62 -3.90 -28.63
CA GLN A 57 8.43 -4.38 -29.34
C GLN A 57 7.20 -4.27 -28.44
N ASP A 58 6.03 -4.00 -29.01
CA ASP A 58 4.76 -3.89 -28.26
C ASP A 58 4.83 -2.98 -27.02
N HIS A 59 5.61 -1.90 -27.12
CA HIS A 59 5.87 -0.95 -26.03
C HIS A 59 6.57 -1.57 -24.79
N LYS A 60 7.29 -2.67 -24.99
CA LYS A 60 8.11 -3.36 -23.99
C LYS A 60 9.58 -3.14 -24.30
N LEU A 61 10.32 -2.59 -23.35
CA LEU A 61 11.74 -2.33 -23.49
C LEU A 61 12.57 -3.37 -22.72
N GLY A 62 13.31 -4.19 -23.47
CA GLY A 62 14.35 -5.08 -22.96
C GLY A 62 15.73 -4.45 -23.03
N ILE A 63 16.45 -4.41 -21.92
CA ILE A 63 17.85 -3.96 -21.87
C ILE A 63 18.74 -5.16 -21.56
N SER A 64 19.77 -5.37 -22.38
CA SER A 64 20.70 -6.47 -22.18
C SER A 64 21.47 -6.35 -20.86
N THR A 65 21.57 -7.45 -20.11
CA THR A 65 22.34 -7.48 -18.85
C THR A 65 23.82 -7.21 -19.05
N ASP A 66 24.37 -7.51 -20.24
CA ASP A 66 25.80 -7.33 -20.56
C ASP A 66 26.23 -5.85 -20.55
N ILE A 67 25.30 -4.96 -20.94
CA ILE A 67 25.58 -3.53 -21.01
C ILE A 67 25.18 -2.79 -19.73
N LEU A 68 24.42 -3.42 -18.82
CA LEU A 68 23.71 -2.75 -17.74
C LEU A 68 24.62 -1.93 -16.82
N ILE A 69 25.73 -2.52 -16.36
CA ILE A 69 26.69 -1.85 -15.46
C ILE A 69 27.30 -0.63 -16.15
N GLN A 70 27.68 -0.79 -17.42
CA GLN A 70 28.38 0.25 -18.17
C GLN A 70 27.42 1.38 -18.56
N LEU A 71 26.23 1.04 -19.02
CA LEU A 71 25.16 1.98 -19.33
C LEU A 71 24.77 2.79 -18.08
N CYS A 72 24.65 2.16 -16.91
CA CYS A 72 24.39 2.85 -15.65
C CYS A 72 25.49 3.86 -15.29
N LYS A 73 26.77 3.51 -15.49
CA LYS A 73 27.89 4.44 -15.25
C LYS A 73 27.83 5.66 -16.17
N VAL A 74 27.60 5.46 -17.47
CA VAL A 74 27.54 6.56 -18.44
C VAL A 74 26.31 7.43 -18.22
N ALA A 75 25.13 6.84 -17.99
CA ALA A 75 23.92 7.58 -17.64
C ALA A 75 24.12 8.44 -16.39
N LYS A 76 24.78 7.88 -15.36
CA LYS A 76 25.11 8.61 -14.13
C LYS A 76 26.06 9.77 -14.41
N HIS A 77 27.12 9.56 -15.21
CA HIS A 77 28.08 10.61 -15.55
C HIS A 77 27.41 11.74 -16.35
N ALA A 78 26.65 11.39 -17.40
CA ALA A 78 25.92 12.35 -18.23
C ALA A 78 24.94 13.19 -17.39
N PHE A 79 24.16 12.53 -16.52
CA PHE A 79 23.26 13.22 -15.59
C PHE A 79 24.01 14.18 -14.66
N LEU A 80 25.09 13.73 -14.01
CA LEU A 80 25.85 14.57 -13.07
C LEU A 80 26.51 15.76 -13.77
N SER A 81 27.00 15.59 -15.00
CA SER A 81 27.56 16.70 -15.78
C SER A 81 26.48 17.72 -16.11
N ALA A 82 25.36 17.27 -16.71
CA ALA A 82 24.26 18.15 -17.06
C ALA A 82 23.68 18.87 -15.84
N PHE A 83 23.55 18.19 -14.71
CA PHE A 83 23.04 18.78 -13.48
C PHE A 83 24.01 19.78 -12.84
N LYS A 84 25.33 19.54 -12.95
CA LYS A 84 26.36 20.51 -12.54
C LYS A 84 26.25 21.78 -13.38
N GLU A 85 26.16 21.64 -14.70
CA GLU A 85 26.00 22.76 -15.63
C GLU A 85 24.72 23.56 -15.36
N TYR A 86 23.59 22.86 -15.12
CA TYR A 86 22.32 23.47 -14.73
C TYR A 86 22.43 24.30 -13.44
N LYS A 87 23.15 23.80 -12.43
CA LYS A 87 23.36 24.54 -11.17
C LYS A 87 24.30 25.73 -11.30
N SER A 88 25.29 25.64 -12.18
CA SER A 88 26.30 26.69 -12.39
C SER A 88 25.77 27.88 -13.18
N HIS A 89 24.78 27.70 -14.04
CA HIS A 89 24.22 28.78 -14.86
C HIS A 89 22.93 29.33 -14.23
N GLY A 90 23.05 30.47 -13.55
CA GLY A 90 21.90 31.22 -13.07
C GLY A 90 21.17 31.94 -14.21
N VAL A 91 19.88 31.64 -14.37
CA VAL A 91 18.81 32.53 -14.91
C VAL A 91 19.09 33.22 -16.26
N VAL A 92 19.65 32.54 -17.25
CA VAL A 92 19.48 32.97 -18.66
C VAL A 92 18.41 32.09 -19.30
N VAL A 93 17.21 32.65 -19.52
CA VAL A 93 15.95 31.94 -19.84
C VAL A 93 16.04 31.03 -21.08
N VAL A 94 16.81 31.41 -22.10
CA VAL A 94 16.94 30.61 -23.33
C VAL A 94 17.89 29.42 -23.14
N VAL A 95 18.97 29.59 -22.36
CA VAL A 95 19.91 28.51 -22.04
C VAL A 95 19.27 27.54 -21.05
N SER A 96 18.46 28.03 -20.10
CA SER A 96 17.85 27.20 -19.06
C SER A 96 16.93 26.11 -19.63
N CYS A 97 16.13 26.40 -20.65
CA CYS A 97 15.23 25.39 -21.24
C CYS A 97 16.00 24.20 -21.85
N SER A 98 17.10 24.47 -22.56
CA SER A 98 17.98 23.42 -23.11
C SER A 98 18.70 22.60 -22.03
N LEU A 99 19.10 23.23 -20.93
CA LEU A 99 19.74 22.56 -19.80
C LEU A 99 18.76 21.69 -19.02
N GLU A 100 17.55 22.18 -18.79
CA GLU A 100 16.47 21.43 -18.13
C GLU A 100 16.12 20.17 -18.92
N SER A 101 15.94 20.30 -20.24
CA SER A 101 15.68 19.17 -21.13
C SER A 101 16.79 18.10 -21.01
N ARG A 102 18.07 18.48 -21.04
CA ARG A 102 19.18 17.51 -20.87
C ARG A 102 19.18 16.84 -19.50
N VAL A 103 18.95 17.58 -18.42
CA VAL A 103 18.87 16.99 -17.08
C VAL A 103 17.69 16.02 -17.00
N MET A 104 16.52 16.36 -17.55
CA MET A 104 15.35 15.50 -17.59
C MET A 104 15.59 14.25 -18.44
N LYS A 105 16.24 14.37 -19.61
CA LYS A 105 16.59 13.27 -20.50
C LYS A 105 17.56 12.26 -19.85
N HIS A 106 18.72 12.73 -19.38
CA HIS A 106 19.71 11.85 -18.76
C HIS A 106 19.22 11.24 -17.43
N SER A 107 18.44 11.99 -16.64
CA SER A 107 17.85 11.44 -15.42
C SER A 107 16.77 10.39 -15.71
N GLN A 108 16.02 10.52 -16.81
CA GLN A 108 15.03 9.52 -17.23
C GLN A 108 15.71 8.18 -17.49
N ALA A 109 16.77 8.17 -18.31
CA ALA A 109 17.56 6.96 -18.58
C ALA A 109 18.18 6.39 -17.29
N LEU A 110 18.81 7.24 -16.46
CA LEU A 110 19.43 6.82 -15.21
C LEU A 110 18.45 6.17 -14.23
N LEU A 111 17.24 6.71 -14.09
CA LEU A 111 16.24 6.22 -13.13
C LEU A 111 15.60 4.89 -13.54
N LEU A 112 15.57 4.57 -14.83
CA LEU A 112 15.19 3.24 -15.32
C LEU A 112 16.24 2.18 -14.95
N LEU A 113 17.52 2.57 -14.93
CA LEU A 113 18.65 1.69 -14.61
C LEU A 113 18.92 1.61 -13.09
N SER A 114 18.64 2.69 -12.36
CA SER A 114 18.93 2.85 -10.93
C SER A 114 17.85 3.71 -10.27
N SER A 115 16.70 3.10 -9.97
CA SER A 115 15.52 3.77 -9.38
C SER A 115 15.78 4.47 -8.05
N ASP A 116 16.81 4.06 -7.30
CA ASP A 116 17.09 4.59 -5.97
C ASP A 116 18.07 5.78 -5.98
N PHE A 117 18.41 6.31 -7.16
CA PHE A 117 19.32 7.45 -7.27
C PHE A 117 18.62 8.77 -6.89
N GLY A 118 18.54 9.04 -5.58
CA GLY A 118 17.79 10.16 -5.00
C GLY A 118 18.16 11.55 -5.54
N THR A 119 19.43 11.76 -5.93
CA THR A 119 19.86 13.03 -6.54
C THR A 119 19.17 13.29 -7.88
N ALA A 120 18.92 12.27 -8.70
CA ALA A 120 18.17 12.42 -9.94
C ALA A 120 16.71 12.78 -9.66
N TRP A 121 16.04 12.08 -8.74
CA TRP A 121 14.68 12.44 -8.33
C TRP A 121 14.57 13.89 -7.83
N ASN A 122 15.55 14.35 -7.03
CA ASN A 122 15.54 15.72 -6.51
C ASN A 122 15.84 16.77 -7.59
N ALA A 123 16.69 16.46 -8.57
CA ALA A 123 16.90 17.32 -9.74
C ALA A 123 15.60 17.50 -10.54
N ARG A 124 14.87 16.40 -10.77
CA ARG A 124 13.57 16.43 -11.44
C ARG A 124 12.55 17.27 -10.67
N LYS A 125 12.44 17.12 -9.33
CA LYS A 125 11.59 17.98 -8.48
C LYS A 125 11.92 19.47 -8.64
N LEU A 126 13.22 19.82 -8.64
CA LEU A 126 13.67 21.20 -8.79
C LEU A 126 13.25 21.81 -10.12
N ILE A 127 13.34 21.05 -11.22
CA ILE A 127 12.95 21.50 -12.57
C ILE A 127 11.43 21.59 -12.68
N LEU A 128 10.72 20.52 -12.28
CA LEU A 128 9.25 20.45 -12.35
C LEU A 128 8.56 21.55 -11.53
N SER A 129 9.18 22.00 -10.43
CA SER A 129 8.63 23.09 -9.61
C SER A 129 8.65 24.46 -10.29
N LYS A 130 9.35 24.60 -11.42
CA LYS A 130 9.51 25.85 -12.18
C LYS A 130 8.81 25.83 -13.54
N GLN A 131 8.11 24.74 -13.88
CA GLN A 131 7.45 24.56 -15.17
C GLN A 131 6.24 25.47 -15.32
N ASP A 132 6.06 26.03 -16.53
CA ASP A 132 4.93 26.89 -16.89
C ASP A 132 3.62 26.10 -17.06
N GLN A 133 3.70 24.83 -17.50
CA GLN A 133 2.55 23.91 -17.64
C GLN A 133 2.64 22.72 -16.66
N PRO A 134 2.46 22.96 -15.36
CA PRO A 134 2.76 21.97 -14.33
C PRO A 134 1.91 20.69 -14.41
N LEU A 135 0.65 20.74 -14.86
CA LEU A 135 -0.18 19.52 -14.98
C LEU A 135 0.36 18.52 -16.00
N VAL A 136 0.70 18.99 -17.20
CA VAL A 136 1.21 18.13 -18.28
C VAL A 136 2.54 17.52 -17.84
N ALA A 137 3.44 18.35 -17.32
CA ALA A 137 4.73 17.89 -16.81
C ALA A 137 4.59 16.86 -15.68
N PHE A 138 3.64 17.04 -14.76
CA PHE A 138 3.38 16.07 -13.70
C PHE A 138 2.75 14.78 -14.21
N ALA A 139 1.86 14.84 -15.21
CA ALA A 139 1.27 13.65 -15.81
C ALA A 139 2.34 12.80 -16.54
N GLU A 140 3.23 13.44 -17.29
CA GLU A 140 4.39 12.79 -17.91
C GLU A 140 5.34 12.21 -16.87
N GLU A 141 5.55 12.91 -15.75
CA GLU A 141 6.38 12.43 -14.65
C GLU A 141 5.77 11.22 -13.92
N LEU A 142 4.44 11.19 -13.75
CA LEU A 142 3.72 10.03 -13.24
C LEU A 142 3.82 8.85 -14.22
N ARG A 143 3.80 9.10 -15.54
CA ARG A 143 4.03 8.05 -16.55
C ARG A 143 5.47 7.51 -16.45
N HIS A 144 6.47 8.38 -16.38
CA HIS A 144 7.87 7.97 -16.24
C HIS A 144 8.09 7.15 -14.96
N SER A 145 7.60 7.63 -13.81
CA SER A 145 7.77 6.89 -12.55
C SER A 145 6.95 5.60 -12.51
N LYS A 146 5.84 5.50 -13.25
CA LYS A 146 5.12 4.22 -13.46
C LYS A 146 6.00 3.23 -14.22
N LEU A 147 6.69 3.69 -15.26
CA LEU A 147 7.63 2.87 -16.02
C LEU A 147 8.80 2.39 -15.13
N VAL A 148 9.36 3.24 -14.27
CA VAL A 148 10.36 2.82 -13.28
C VAL A 148 9.82 1.73 -12.34
N LEU A 149 8.57 1.84 -11.88
CA LEU A 149 7.91 0.85 -11.02
C LEU A 149 7.50 -0.45 -11.74
N SER A 150 7.54 -0.50 -13.08
CA SER A 150 7.33 -1.75 -13.82
C SER A 150 8.44 -2.76 -13.50
N ASN A 151 9.69 -2.28 -13.46
CA ASN A 151 10.88 -3.06 -13.14
C ASN A 151 11.23 -3.06 -11.64
N CYS A 152 11.06 -1.93 -10.96
CA CYS A 152 11.46 -1.73 -9.56
C CYS A 152 10.26 -1.47 -8.64
N PRO A 153 9.31 -2.41 -8.48
CA PRO A 153 8.03 -2.15 -7.80
C PRO A 153 8.15 -1.78 -6.31
N LYS A 154 9.29 -2.07 -5.69
CA LYS A 154 9.57 -1.81 -4.26
C LYS A 154 10.42 -0.55 -4.01
N SER A 155 10.74 0.24 -5.04
CA SER A 155 11.57 1.45 -4.89
C SER A 155 10.86 2.55 -4.08
N GLU A 156 11.27 2.74 -2.83
CA GLU A 156 10.73 3.79 -1.95
C GLU A 156 10.98 5.22 -2.50
N PRO A 157 12.17 5.56 -3.05
CA PRO A 157 12.37 6.87 -3.67
C PRO A 157 11.36 7.17 -4.79
N THR A 158 11.02 6.17 -5.60
CA THR A 158 10.03 6.30 -6.67
C THR A 158 8.63 6.55 -6.10
N TRP A 159 8.18 5.76 -5.11
CA TRP A 159 6.91 5.97 -4.43
C TRP A 159 6.83 7.34 -3.73
N SER A 160 7.93 7.76 -3.10
CA SER A 160 8.04 9.06 -2.44
C SER A 160 7.93 10.22 -3.45
N HIS A 161 8.56 10.07 -4.62
CA HIS A 161 8.44 11.04 -5.71
C HIS A 161 7.01 11.15 -6.23
N ARG A 162 6.30 10.03 -6.42
CA ARG A 162 4.87 10.03 -6.80
C ARG A 162 4.01 10.76 -5.77
N ARG A 163 4.20 10.49 -4.47
CA ARG A 163 3.49 11.22 -3.40
C ARG A 163 3.76 12.72 -3.43
N TRP A 164 5.00 13.12 -3.73
CA TRP A 164 5.36 14.52 -3.91
C TRP A 164 4.58 15.16 -5.08
N ILE A 165 4.52 14.49 -6.24
CA ILE A 165 3.78 14.98 -7.41
C ILE A 165 2.30 15.18 -7.06
N ILE A 166 1.65 14.16 -6.50
CA ILE A 166 0.22 14.21 -6.14
C ILE A 166 -0.05 15.33 -5.13
N LYS A 167 0.85 15.53 -4.16
CA LYS A 167 0.76 16.63 -3.19
C LYS A 167 0.91 18.00 -3.84
N MET A 168 1.73 18.13 -4.88
CA MET A 168 1.82 19.37 -5.65
C MET A 168 0.55 19.61 -6.45
N ILE A 169 0.03 18.57 -7.12
CA ILE A 169 -1.21 18.65 -7.88
C ILE A 169 -2.38 19.07 -6.99
N SER A 170 -2.51 18.46 -5.81
CA SER A 170 -3.60 18.75 -4.87
C SER A 170 -3.62 20.19 -4.35
N ARG A 171 -2.50 20.92 -4.44
CA ARG A 171 -2.38 22.32 -4.00
C ARG A 171 -2.68 23.31 -5.11
N SER A 172 -2.55 22.89 -6.36
CA SER A 172 -2.47 23.80 -7.50
C SER A 172 -3.62 23.64 -8.50
N PHE A 173 -4.40 22.55 -8.44
CA PHE A 173 -5.41 22.25 -9.47
C PHE A 173 -6.77 21.88 -8.90
N SER A 174 -7.76 21.87 -9.80
CA SER A 174 -9.16 21.58 -9.50
C SER A 174 -9.37 20.14 -8.99
N THR A 175 -10.40 19.98 -8.16
CA THR A 175 -10.77 18.70 -7.55
C THR A 175 -11.02 17.56 -8.56
N PRO A 176 -11.71 17.75 -9.71
CA PRO A 176 -12.01 16.64 -10.63
C PRO A 176 -10.77 15.96 -11.21
N GLN A 177 -9.76 16.73 -11.63
CA GLN A 177 -8.51 16.21 -12.19
C GLN A 177 -7.71 15.43 -11.14
N LEU A 178 -7.70 15.93 -9.91
CA LEU A 178 -7.08 15.22 -8.79
C LEU A 178 -7.75 13.85 -8.60
N GLN A 179 -9.08 13.78 -8.65
CA GLN A 179 -9.77 12.50 -8.42
C GLN A 179 -9.53 11.47 -9.51
N GLU A 180 -9.43 11.87 -10.78
CA GLU A 180 -9.02 10.98 -11.85
C GLU A 180 -7.61 10.40 -11.60
N ILE A 181 -6.68 11.24 -11.15
CA ILE A 181 -5.32 10.81 -10.81
C ILE A 181 -5.35 9.84 -9.63
N ILE A 182 -6.07 10.15 -8.54
CA ILE A 182 -6.19 9.27 -7.38
C ILE A 182 -6.73 7.88 -7.78
N THR A 183 -7.74 7.82 -8.65
CA THR A 183 -8.27 6.56 -9.18
C THR A 183 -7.19 5.78 -9.94
N LYS A 184 -6.49 6.43 -10.89
CA LYS A 184 -5.39 5.79 -11.65
C LYS A 184 -4.22 5.34 -10.77
N GLU A 185 -3.90 6.08 -9.72
CA GLU A 185 -2.86 5.71 -8.76
C GLU A 185 -3.26 4.48 -7.93
N SER A 186 -4.54 4.39 -7.54
CA SER A 186 -5.08 3.22 -6.85
C SER A 186 -5.00 1.97 -7.71
N GLU A 187 -5.41 2.08 -8.98
CA GLU A 187 -5.32 1.01 -10.00
C GLU A 187 -3.87 0.60 -10.28
N LEU A 188 -2.94 1.56 -10.30
CA LEU A 188 -1.52 1.27 -10.40
C LEU A 188 -1.09 0.38 -9.23
N VAL A 189 -1.37 0.76 -7.98
CA VAL A 189 -1.00 -0.05 -6.81
C VAL A 189 -1.58 -1.45 -6.90
N GLU A 190 -2.83 -1.60 -7.33
CA GLU A 190 -3.47 -2.91 -7.54
C GLU A 190 -2.67 -3.77 -8.53
N SER A 191 -2.36 -3.23 -9.71
CA SER A 191 -1.54 -3.91 -10.73
C SER A 191 -0.14 -4.27 -10.23
N ILE A 192 0.45 -3.46 -9.33
CA ILE A 192 1.75 -3.74 -8.71
C ILE A 192 1.61 -4.86 -7.68
N GLY A 193 0.54 -4.86 -6.90
CA GLY A 193 0.24 -5.87 -5.90
C GLY A 193 0.11 -7.26 -6.50
N GLU A 194 -0.44 -7.37 -7.71
CA GLU A 194 -0.62 -8.66 -8.41
C GLU A 194 0.72 -9.28 -8.80
N ARG A 195 1.61 -8.47 -9.40
CA ARG A 195 2.92 -8.92 -9.88
C ARG A 195 3.99 -9.01 -8.79
N SER A 196 3.89 -8.21 -7.73
CA SER A 196 4.87 -8.15 -6.65
C SER A 196 4.21 -8.42 -5.30
N LYS A 197 4.18 -9.70 -4.92
CA LYS A 197 3.68 -10.15 -3.60
C LYS A 197 4.38 -9.41 -2.45
N MET A 198 3.62 -9.17 -1.37
CA MET A 198 4.08 -8.53 -0.13
C MET A 198 4.73 -7.16 -0.36
N ASN A 199 4.18 -6.35 -1.26
CA ASN A 199 4.68 -5.00 -1.52
C ASN A 199 4.08 -3.98 -0.56
N TYR A 200 4.64 -3.91 0.65
CA TYR A 200 4.23 -2.93 1.67
C TYR A 200 4.35 -1.48 1.17
N ARG A 201 5.31 -1.17 0.27
CA ARG A 201 5.54 0.18 -0.25
C ARG A 201 4.37 0.66 -1.11
N ALA A 202 3.86 -0.22 -1.97
CA ALA A 202 2.70 0.05 -2.79
C ALA A 202 1.43 0.19 -1.92
N TRP A 203 1.19 -0.75 -1.00
CA TRP A 203 0.04 -0.68 -0.08
C TRP A 203 0.07 0.56 0.82
N TYR A 204 1.24 0.94 1.33
CA TYR A 204 1.43 2.17 2.09
C TYR A 204 1.08 3.40 1.24
N HIS A 205 1.48 3.42 -0.04
CA HIS A 205 1.08 4.47 -0.97
C HIS A 205 -0.45 4.52 -1.13
N ARG A 206 -1.13 3.38 -1.33
CA ARG A 206 -2.60 3.33 -1.44
C ARG A 206 -3.30 3.80 -0.16
N CYS A 207 -2.81 3.43 1.02
CA CYS A 207 -3.30 3.96 2.29
C CYS A 207 -3.14 5.47 2.41
N TRP A 208 -2.01 6.01 1.92
CA TRP A 208 -1.77 7.45 1.89
C TRP A 208 -2.72 8.19 0.94
N LEU A 209 -3.08 7.59 -0.21
CA LEU A 209 -4.05 8.19 -1.15
C LEU A 209 -5.43 8.44 -0.53
N VAL A 210 -5.82 7.68 0.49
CA VAL A 210 -7.13 7.81 1.17
C VAL A 210 -7.36 9.22 1.71
N SER A 211 -6.31 9.98 2.08
CA SER A 211 -6.50 11.37 2.52
C SER A 211 -6.96 12.33 1.41
N TYR A 212 -6.86 11.93 0.14
CA TYR A 212 -7.22 12.72 -1.03
C TYR A 212 -8.51 12.25 -1.71
N MET A 213 -9.03 11.08 -1.34
CA MET A 213 -10.24 10.48 -1.92
C MET A 213 -11.51 11.21 -1.46
N THR A 214 -12.50 11.27 -2.34
CA THR A 214 -13.88 11.63 -1.99
C THR A 214 -14.57 10.48 -1.27
N THR A 215 -15.70 10.75 -0.60
CA THR A 215 -16.55 9.72 0.01
C THR A 215 -16.93 8.64 -1.01
N GLN A 216 -17.30 9.04 -2.23
CA GLN A 216 -17.66 8.11 -3.29
C GLN A 216 -16.51 7.16 -3.65
N GLN A 217 -15.30 7.68 -3.84
CA GLN A 217 -14.12 6.83 -4.13
C GLN A 217 -13.77 5.90 -2.98
N VAL A 218 -13.94 6.33 -1.72
CA VAL A 218 -13.73 5.46 -0.55
C VAL A 218 -14.70 4.27 -0.58
N LEU A 219 -15.97 4.50 -0.90
CA LEU A 219 -16.98 3.45 -1.01
C LEU A 219 -16.68 2.49 -2.19
N GLU A 220 -16.29 3.04 -3.34
CA GLU A 220 -15.86 2.25 -4.50
C GLU A 220 -14.65 1.38 -4.17
N GLU A 221 -13.64 1.92 -3.48
CA GLU A 221 -12.45 1.18 -3.05
C GLU A 221 -12.76 0.11 -1.99
N LEU A 222 -13.71 0.35 -1.07
CA LEU A 222 -14.19 -0.69 -0.16
C LEU A 222 -14.82 -1.86 -0.91
N ASN A 223 -15.61 -1.57 -1.95
CA ASN A 223 -16.21 -2.57 -2.81
C ASN A 223 -15.17 -3.34 -3.63
N LYS A 224 -14.27 -2.63 -4.33
CA LYS A 224 -13.19 -3.23 -5.14
C LYS A 224 -12.28 -4.12 -4.30
N SER A 225 -11.79 -3.61 -3.18
CA SER A 225 -10.84 -4.35 -2.33
C SER A 225 -11.46 -5.54 -1.60
N LYS A 226 -12.80 -5.66 -1.54
CA LYS A 226 -13.50 -6.79 -0.89
C LYS A 226 -13.19 -8.10 -1.62
N ARG A 227 -13.22 -8.08 -2.96
CA ARG A 227 -12.86 -9.26 -3.79
C ARG A 227 -11.40 -9.66 -3.57
N TRP A 228 -10.49 -8.68 -3.59
CA TRP A 228 -9.06 -8.94 -3.38
C TRP A 228 -8.80 -9.59 -2.03
N ALA A 229 -9.31 -9.01 -0.95
CA ALA A 229 -9.12 -9.51 0.41
C ALA A 229 -9.76 -10.89 0.62
N GLY A 230 -10.90 -11.15 -0.03
CA GLY A 230 -11.55 -12.47 0.01
C GLY A 230 -10.77 -13.59 -0.69
N LEU A 231 -9.96 -13.25 -1.71
CA LEU A 231 -9.04 -14.17 -2.40
C LEU A 231 -7.68 -14.27 -1.70
N HIS A 232 -7.25 -13.21 -1.02
CA HIS A 232 -5.94 -13.08 -0.38
C HIS A 232 -6.07 -12.88 1.13
N VAL A 233 -6.74 -13.79 1.82
CA VAL A 233 -7.05 -13.66 3.26
C VAL A 233 -5.83 -13.58 4.19
N ALA A 234 -4.66 -13.98 3.71
CA ALA A 234 -3.39 -13.84 4.43
C ALA A 234 -2.69 -12.50 4.18
N ASP A 235 -3.20 -11.65 3.27
CA ASP A 235 -2.62 -10.35 2.96
C ASP A 235 -3.04 -9.28 3.99
N SER A 236 -2.27 -9.21 5.07
CA SER A 236 -2.42 -8.20 6.11
C SER A 236 -2.35 -6.75 5.59
N SER A 237 -1.67 -6.51 4.46
CA SER A 237 -1.56 -5.17 3.88
C SER A 237 -2.89 -4.73 3.27
N CYS A 238 -3.59 -5.65 2.61
CA CYS A 238 -4.94 -5.38 2.08
C CYS A 238 -5.92 -5.07 3.22
N PHE A 239 -5.94 -5.86 4.30
CA PHE A 239 -6.77 -5.54 5.47
C PHE A 239 -6.37 -4.23 6.14
N HIS A 240 -5.09 -3.88 6.18
CA HIS A 240 -4.68 -2.55 6.64
C HIS A 240 -5.25 -1.42 5.78
N TYR A 241 -5.26 -1.60 4.45
CA TYR A 241 -5.89 -0.64 3.54
C TYR A 241 -7.40 -0.52 3.77
N ARG A 242 -8.11 -1.64 3.92
CA ARG A 242 -9.55 -1.64 4.27
C ARG A 242 -9.82 -0.89 5.57
N ARG A 243 -9.01 -1.12 6.61
CA ARG A 243 -9.13 -0.38 7.88
C ARG A 243 -8.95 1.13 7.69
N ARG A 244 -8.01 1.55 6.83
CA ARG A 244 -7.83 2.98 6.52
C ARG A 244 -9.04 3.58 5.80
N LEU A 245 -9.65 2.85 4.86
CA LEU A 245 -10.89 3.27 4.19
C LEU A 245 -12.06 3.39 5.18
N LEU A 246 -12.23 2.40 6.06
CA LEU A 246 -13.27 2.42 7.09
C LEU A 246 -13.11 3.58 8.07
N LEU A 247 -11.87 3.88 8.50
CA LEU A 247 -11.58 5.07 9.30
C LEU A 247 -11.97 6.36 8.55
N LYS A 248 -11.72 6.43 7.23
CA LYS A 248 -12.08 7.59 6.42
C LYS A 248 -13.60 7.78 6.30
N VAL A 249 -14.37 6.69 6.25
CA VAL A 249 -15.84 6.75 6.37
C VAL A 249 -16.20 7.43 7.70
N LEU A 250 -15.67 6.94 8.83
CA LEU A 250 -15.92 7.54 10.15
C LEU A 250 -15.50 9.01 10.27
N GLU A 251 -14.33 9.39 9.73
CA GLU A 251 -13.82 10.77 9.73
C GLU A 251 -14.80 11.75 9.06
N THR A 252 -15.46 11.32 7.97
CA THR A 252 -16.38 12.15 7.19
C THR A 252 -17.65 12.49 7.97
N HIS A 253 -18.03 11.66 8.94
CA HIS A 253 -19.22 11.87 9.78
C HIS A 253 -18.97 12.78 10.99
N ASN A 254 -17.72 12.96 11.41
CA ASN A 254 -17.38 13.81 12.57
C ASN A 254 -17.24 15.29 12.21
N VAL A 255 -17.51 15.68 10.96
CA VAL A 255 -17.47 17.08 10.50
C VAL A 255 -18.80 17.79 10.80
N GLU A 256 -18.74 19.00 11.36
CA GLU A 256 -19.92 19.84 11.67
C GLU A 256 -20.82 19.98 10.43
N GLY A 257 -22.04 19.43 10.51
CA GLY A 257 -23.01 19.37 9.40
C GLY A 257 -23.39 17.97 8.91
N SER A 258 -22.82 16.89 9.47
CA SER A 258 -23.23 15.51 9.16
C SER A 258 -24.71 15.29 9.45
N ASN A 259 -25.46 14.81 8.46
CA ASN A 259 -26.88 14.49 8.64
C ASN A 259 -27.05 13.08 9.27
N ALA A 260 -28.26 12.76 9.74
CA ALA A 260 -28.56 11.45 10.34
C ALA A 260 -28.43 10.28 9.34
N PHE A 261 -28.59 10.56 8.04
CA PHE A 261 -28.47 9.58 6.96
C PHE A 261 -27.02 9.09 6.79
N ASP A 262 -26.05 9.99 6.87
CA ASP A 262 -24.63 9.68 6.76
C ASP A 262 -24.18 8.75 7.90
N LYS A 263 -24.68 8.97 9.12
CA LYS A 263 -24.39 8.10 10.28
C LYS A 263 -25.00 6.70 10.12
N ALA A 264 -26.23 6.61 9.60
CA ALA A 264 -26.89 5.33 9.35
C ALA A 264 -26.16 4.51 8.27
N GLU A 265 -25.68 5.17 7.21
CA GLU A 265 -24.90 4.51 6.16
C GLU A 265 -23.54 4.03 6.69
N ALA A 266 -22.85 4.84 7.51
CA ALA A 266 -21.61 4.42 8.18
C ALA A 266 -21.80 3.15 9.02
N HIS A 267 -22.87 3.15 9.82
CA HIS A 267 -23.22 2.02 10.67
C HIS A 267 -23.50 0.77 9.83
N LYS A 268 -24.27 0.91 8.75
CA LYS A 268 -24.57 -0.17 7.81
C LYS A 268 -23.29 -0.76 7.19
N ILE A 269 -22.41 0.07 6.64
CA ILE A 269 -21.11 -0.36 6.08
C ILE A 269 -20.31 -1.13 7.13
N TRP A 270 -20.28 -0.64 8.37
CA TRP A 270 -19.55 -1.30 9.46
C TRP A 270 -20.11 -2.68 9.80
N MET A 271 -21.43 -2.81 9.84
CA MET A 271 -22.12 -4.07 10.10
C MET A 271 -21.89 -5.08 8.97
N GLU A 272 -21.99 -4.65 7.71
CA GLU A 272 -21.70 -5.50 6.55
C GLU A 272 -20.24 -6.00 6.55
N GLU A 273 -19.29 -5.17 6.98
CA GLU A 273 -17.88 -5.57 7.11
C GLU A 273 -17.67 -6.57 8.25
N LEU A 274 -18.37 -6.41 9.38
CA LEU A 274 -18.37 -7.39 10.48
C LEU A 274 -18.94 -8.73 10.03
N ASP A 275 -20.07 -8.74 9.34
CA ASP A 275 -20.70 -9.98 8.88
C ASP A 275 -19.82 -10.69 7.85
N TRP A 276 -19.27 -9.94 6.89
CA TRP A 276 -18.35 -10.49 5.92
C TRP A 276 -17.04 -11.01 6.55
N ASN A 277 -16.47 -10.29 7.52
CA ASN A 277 -15.30 -10.78 8.25
C ASN A 277 -15.59 -12.07 9.02
N LYS A 278 -16.79 -12.21 9.61
CA LYS A 278 -17.23 -13.45 10.27
C LYS A 278 -17.26 -14.62 9.27
N GLU A 279 -17.81 -14.43 8.07
CA GLU A 279 -17.80 -15.44 7.02
C GLU A 279 -16.37 -15.90 6.66
N LEU A 280 -15.43 -14.95 6.56
CA LEU A 280 -14.03 -15.26 6.28
C LEU A 280 -13.37 -16.04 7.42
N VAL A 281 -13.60 -15.63 8.68
CA VAL A 281 -13.04 -16.30 9.88
C VAL A 281 -13.49 -17.75 9.96
N VAL A 282 -14.76 -18.01 9.62
CA VAL A 282 -15.33 -19.37 9.61
C VAL A 282 -14.80 -20.18 8.42
N ARG A 283 -14.65 -19.57 7.25
CA ARG A 283 -14.23 -20.25 6.02
C ARG A 283 -12.73 -20.55 5.98
N TYR A 284 -11.90 -19.63 6.49
CA TYR A 284 -10.45 -19.69 6.39
C TYR A 284 -9.83 -19.72 7.79
N LEU A 285 -9.79 -20.93 8.34
CA LEU A 285 -9.29 -21.21 9.68
C LEU A 285 -7.81 -20.83 9.85
N GLY A 286 -7.44 -20.40 11.05
CA GLY A 286 -6.04 -20.17 11.43
C GLY A 286 -5.42 -18.90 10.84
N ARG A 287 -6.20 -18.01 10.22
CA ARG A 287 -5.67 -16.78 9.60
C ARG A 287 -5.67 -15.61 10.59
N GLU A 288 -4.51 -15.32 11.18
CA GLU A 288 -4.33 -14.22 12.12
C GLU A 288 -4.84 -12.86 11.60
N ALA A 289 -4.62 -12.56 10.31
CA ALA A 289 -5.02 -11.30 9.70
C ALA A 289 -6.52 -11.02 9.84
N LEU A 290 -7.37 -12.06 9.77
CA LEU A 290 -8.82 -11.94 9.90
C LEU A 290 -9.22 -11.55 11.33
N TRP A 291 -8.57 -12.13 12.32
CA TRP A 291 -8.78 -11.83 13.73
C TRP A 291 -8.24 -10.44 14.11
N LEU A 292 -7.11 -10.01 13.53
CA LEU A 292 -6.61 -8.65 13.69
C LEU A 292 -7.53 -7.61 13.05
N HIS A 293 -8.15 -7.93 11.92
CA HIS A 293 -9.19 -7.09 11.33
C HIS A 293 -10.44 -7.07 12.21
N ARG A 294 -10.88 -8.22 12.73
CA ARG A 294 -12.01 -8.31 13.67
C ARG A 294 -11.80 -7.45 14.91
N ARG A 295 -10.61 -7.49 15.52
CA ARG A 295 -10.24 -6.58 16.64
C ARG A 295 -10.48 -5.12 16.31
N PHE A 296 -10.04 -4.67 15.14
CA PHE A 296 -10.26 -3.30 14.70
C PHE A 296 -11.76 -2.99 14.55
N LEU A 297 -12.51 -3.88 13.89
CA LEU A 297 -13.95 -3.67 13.67
C LEU A 297 -14.72 -3.59 14.98
N SER A 298 -14.45 -4.51 15.90
CA SER A 298 -15.09 -4.57 17.21
C SER A 298 -14.77 -3.35 18.06
N LEU A 299 -13.51 -2.91 18.11
CA LEU A 299 -13.11 -1.72 18.87
C LEU A 299 -13.91 -0.50 18.43
N ASN A 300 -13.90 -0.24 17.12
CA ASN A 300 -14.52 0.95 16.57
C ASN A 300 -16.04 0.86 16.65
N ARG A 301 -16.64 -0.34 16.59
CA ARG A 301 -18.07 -0.51 16.84
C ARG A 301 -18.43 -0.05 18.25
N ILE A 302 -17.71 -0.53 19.25
CA ILE A 302 -17.93 -0.16 20.65
C ILE A 302 -17.73 1.35 20.84
N MET A 303 -16.67 1.91 20.27
CA MET A 303 -16.31 3.31 20.47
C MET A 303 -17.24 4.30 19.75
N HIS A 304 -17.65 4.00 18.51
CA HIS A 304 -18.39 4.94 17.67
C HIS A 304 -19.91 4.71 17.63
N PHE A 305 -20.35 3.46 17.82
CA PHE A 305 -21.77 3.09 17.75
C PHE A 305 -22.33 2.59 19.08
N GLY A 306 -21.47 2.26 20.04
CA GLY A 306 -21.88 1.83 21.38
C GLY A 306 -22.08 2.96 22.40
N ARG A 307 -21.57 4.17 22.16
CA ARG A 307 -21.75 5.28 23.10
C ARG A 307 -23.06 6.02 22.80
N ASN A 308 -23.99 6.00 23.76
CA ASN A 308 -25.12 6.93 23.74
C ASN A 308 -24.56 8.37 23.75
N GLN A 309 -25.09 9.25 22.89
CA GLN A 309 -24.69 10.65 22.77
C GLN A 309 -25.05 11.52 24.01
N SER A 310 -25.34 10.93 25.17
CA SER A 310 -26.07 11.60 26.26
C SER A 310 -25.40 11.52 27.65
N SER A 311 -24.07 11.41 27.74
CA SER A 311 -23.40 11.57 29.04
C SER A 311 -22.08 12.32 28.91
N GLU A 312 -22.16 13.66 28.99
CA GLU A 312 -21.02 14.55 29.29
C GLU A 312 -20.52 14.40 30.74
N THR A 313 -21.17 13.57 31.55
CA THR A 313 -20.75 13.24 32.90
C THR A 313 -20.18 11.82 32.92
N GLY A 314 -18.89 11.71 33.26
CA GLY A 314 -18.13 10.46 33.30
C GLY A 314 -18.62 9.45 34.34
N GLN A 315 -19.80 8.88 34.12
CA GLN A 315 -20.34 7.74 34.84
C GLN A 315 -20.38 6.51 33.93
N SER A 316 -20.22 5.35 34.57
CA SER A 316 -20.11 3.98 34.04
C SER A 316 -20.80 3.71 32.70
N MET A 317 -20.11 2.96 31.83
CA MET A 317 -20.60 2.46 30.54
C MET A 317 -21.91 1.67 30.74
N VAL A 318 -23.07 2.30 30.53
CA VAL A 318 -24.31 1.53 30.37
C VAL A 318 -24.28 0.93 28.97
N MET A 319 -24.04 -0.38 28.88
CA MET A 319 -24.09 -1.09 27.60
C MET A 319 -25.48 -0.95 26.98
N ASN A 320 -25.57 -0.36 25.79
CA ASN A 320 -26.79 -0.38 24.98
C ASN A 320 -27.13 -1.84 24.60
N GLU A 321 -28.42 -2.16 24.45
CA GLU A 321 -28.92 -3.49 24.09
C GLU A 321 -28.30 -4.04 22.80
N GLU A 322 -27.99 -3.16 21.84
CA GLU A 322 -27.27 -3.51 20.62
C GLU A 322 -25.82 -3.98 20.87
N ILE A 323 -25.14 -3.41 21.88
CA ILE A 323 -23.79 -3.83 22.27
C ILE A 323 -23.86 -5.16 23.00
N VAL A 324 -24.84 -5.35 23.88
CA VAL A 324 -25.04 -6.64 24.55
C VAL A 324 -25.25 -7.74 23.50
N THR A 325 -26.14 -7.49 22.54
CA THR A 325 -26.38 -8.41 21.41
C THR A 325 -25.13 -8.64 20.57
N PHE A 326 -24.32 -7.60 20.33
CA PHE A 326 -23.05 -7.75 19.63
C PHE A 326 -22.09 -8.66 20.37
N ILE A 327 -21.88 -8.38 21.66
CA ILE A 327 -21.00 -9.15 22.53
C ILE A 327 -21.42 -10.61 22.57
N ASP A 328 -22.72 -10.88 22.67
CA ASP A 328 -23.27 -12.23 22.64
C ASP A 328 -22.89 -12.98 21.36
N ASN A 329 -22.98 -12.30 20.21
CA ASN A 329 -22.55 -12.86 18.93
C ASN A 329 -21.03 -13.09 18.85
N GLU A 330 -20.21 -12.21 19.46
CA GLU A 330 -18.76 -12.40 19.53
C GLU A 330 -18.38 -13.60 20.38
N ILE A 331 -19.04 -13.80 21.53
CA ILE A 331 -18.83 -14.97 22.40
C ILE A 331 -19.11 -16.25 21.62
N HIS A 332 -20.24 -16.31 20.91
CA HIS A 332 -20.58 -17.47 20.08
C HIS A 332 -19.56 -17.71 18.95
N LEU A 333 -19.07 -16.64 18.30
CA LEU A 333 -18.04 -16.77 17.27
C LEU A 333 -16.72 -17.32 17.84
N VAL A 334 -16.30 -16.84 19.02
CA VAL A 334 -15.10 -17.34 19.70
C VAL A 334 -15.29 -18.79 20.11
N GLU A 335 -16.42 -19.13 20.74
CA GLU A 335 -16.70 -20.50 21.18
C GLU A 335 -16.65 -21.50 20.03
N SER A 336 -17.32 -21.19 18.92
CA SER A 336 -17.28 -22.03 17.72
C SER A 336 -15.88 -22.13 17.10
N SER A 337 -15.07 -21.06 17.18
CA SER A 337 -13.71 -21.03 16.64
C SER A 337 -12.67 -21.72 17.53
N MET A 338 -12.98 -21.96 18.79
CA MET A 338 -12.11 -22.64 19.74
C MET A 338 -12.25 -24.16 19.76
N THR A 339 -13.24 -24.69 19.04
CA THR A 339 -13.42 -26.13 18.93
C THR A 339 -12.30 -26.71 18.05
N VAL A 340 -11.38 -27.44 18.66
CA VAL A 340 -10.28 -28.13 17.97
C VAL A 340 -10.68 -29.60 17.78
N PRO A 341 -10.99 -30.04 16.55
CA PRO A 341 -11.23 -31.45 16.28
C PRO A 341 -9.94 -32.26 16.48
N ASP A 342 -10.07 -33.56 16.77
CA ASP A 342 -8.95 -34.51 16.82
C ASP A 342 -8.39 -34.77 15.40
N THR A 343 -7.73 -33.74 14.87
CA THR A 343 -7.19 -33.68 13.52
C THR A 343 -5.75 -33.19 13.58
N LYS A 344 -4.93 -33.60 12.60
CA LYS A 344 -3.51 -33.19 12.50
C LYS A 344 -3.31 -31.80 11.89
N PHE A 345 -4.37 -31.02 11.69
CA PHE A 345 -4.29 -29.74 11.00
C PHE A 345 -4.01 -28.61 12.00
N GLU A 346 -2.84 -27.97 11.84
CA GLU A 346 -2.39 -26.84 12.67
C GLU A 346 -3.35 -25.62 12.58
N ASP A 347 -4.11 -25.49 11.49
CA ASP A 347 -5.04 -24.37 11.28
C ASP A 347 -6.12 -24.28 12.37
N PHE A 348 -6.58 -25.41 12.95
CA PHE A 348 -7.57 -25.39 14.04
C PHE A 348 -6.95 -24.92 15.35
N GLN A 349 -5.71 -25.30 15.62
CA GLN A 349 -4.96 -24.86 16.81
C GLN A 349 -4.67 -23.36 16.70
N ALA A 350 -4.22 -22.90 15.53
CA ALA A 350 -4.04 -21.49 15.24
C ALA A 350 -5.37 -20.71 15.36
N GLN A 351 -6.48 -21.26 14.85
CA GLN A 351 -7.81 -20.65 14.99
C GLN A 351 -8.20 -20.47 16.45
N ALA A 352 -8.09 -21.53 17.26
CA ALA A 352 -8.42 -21.49 18.68
C ALA A 352 -7.54 -20.47 19.43
N LEU A 353 -6.23 -20.42 19.12
CA LEU A 353 -5.31 -19.45 19.68
C LEU A 353 -5.71 -18.01 19.32
N HIS A 354 -6.01 -17.73 18.04
CA HIS A 354 -6.39 -16.39 17.61
C HIS A 354 -7.74 -15.95 18.19
N ALA A 355 -8.71 -16.85 18.29
CA ALA A 355 -10.00 -16.61 18.94
C ALA A 355 -9.82 -16.30 20.44
N ALA A 356 -8.98 -17.09 21.14
CA ALA A 356 -8.62 -16.87 22.54
C ALA A 356 -7.95 -15.50 22.76
N VAL A 357 -6.94 -15.17 21.94
CA VAL A 357 -6.26 -13.87 22.00
C VAL A 357 -7.21 -12.72 21.70
N TYR A 358 -8.14 -12.89 20.76
CA TYR A 358 -9.17 -11.91 20.46
C TYR A 358 -10.08 -11.64 21.66
N MET A 359 -10.57 -12.71 22.29
CA MET A 359 -11.48 -12.64 23.43
C MET A 359 -10.83 -11.94 24.64
N LEU A 360 -9.59 -12.32 24.98
CA LEU A 360 -8.82 -11.67 26.05
C LEU A 360 -8.52 -10.21 25.74
N TRP A 361 -8.30 -9.88 24.47
CA TRP A 361 -8.11 -8.49 24.09
C TRP A 361 -9.41 -7.70 24.22
N LEU A 362 -10.56 -8.26 23.82
CA LEU A 362 -11.85 -7.59 23.88
C LEU A 362 -12.26 -7.29 25.32
N SER A 363 -12.00 -8.22 26.25
CA SER A 363 -12.33 -8.04 27.66
C SER A 363 -11.49 -6.97 28.37
N LYS A 364 -10.32 -6.62 27.84
CA LYS A 364 -9.53 -5.48 28.31
C LYS A 364 -10.18 -4.14 27.98
N HIS A 365 -11.02 -4.08 26.95
CA HIS A 365 -11.72 -2.86 26.53
C HIS A 365 -13.12 -2.73 27.12
N ILE A 366 -13.70 -3.83 27.58
CA ILE A 366 -15.01 -3.87 28.25
C ILE A 366 -14.88 -4.74 29.51
N PRO A 367 -14.65 -4.16 30.70
CA PRO A 367 -14.50 -4.92 31.94
C PRO A 367 -15.73 -5.78 32.27
N GLU A 368 -16.94 -5.31 31.96
CA GLU A 368 -18.20 -6.01 32.19
C GLU A 368 -18.32 -7.31 31.37
N LEU A 369 -17.57 -7.40 30.27
CA LEU A 369 -17.50 -8.58 29.40
C LEU A 369 -17.01 -9.80 30.17
N TRP A 370 -16.15 -9.62 31.17
CA TRP A 370 -15.57 -10.75 31.91
C TRP A 370 -16.64 -11.56 32.63
N ARG A 371 -17.63 -10.89 33.25
CA ARG A 371 -18.77 -11.57 33.86
C ARG A 371 -19.64 -12.30 32.84
N MET A 372 -19.93 -11.64 31.71
CA MET A 372 -20.71 -12.26 30.63
C MET A 372 -20.01 -13.49 30.06
N LEU A 373 -18.68 -13.48 29.99
CA LEU A 373 -17.88 -14.63 29.57
C LEU A 373 -17.96 -15.76 30.58
N GLU A 374 -17.78 -15.46 31.87
CA GLU A 374 -17.85 -16.46 32.94
C GLU A 374 -19.22 -17.15 32.98
N GLU A 375 -20.30 -16.37 32.82
CA GLU A 375 -21.67 -16.89 32.75
C GLU A 375 -21.90 -17.79 31.54
N LYS A 376 -21.34 -17.45 30.36
CA LYS A 376 -21.66 -18.14 29.10
C LYS A 376 -20.71 -19.26 28.71
N LEU A 377 -19.41 -19.07 28.88
CA LEU A 377 -18.39 -20.07 28.54
C LEU A 377 -18.11 -21.03 29.69
N GLY A 378 -18.39 -20.61 30.93
CA GLY A 378 -18.02 -21.32 32.15
C GLY A 378 -16.53 -21.19 32.47
N THR A 379 -16.19 -21.30 33.76
CA THR A 379 -14.85 -21.07 34.30
C THR A 379 -13.79 -22.00 33.70
N GLU A 380 -14.14 -23.24 33.38
CA GLU A 380 -13.20 -24.24 32.85
C GLU A 380 -12.75 -23.93 31.41
N LYS A 381 -13.65 -23.49 30.54
CA LYS A 381 -13.26 -23.06 29.18
C LYS A 381 -12.40 -21.80 29.23
N ILE A 382 -12.70 -20.85 30.11
CA ILE A 382 -11.88 -19.64 30.31
C ILE A 382 -10.48 -19.99 30.80
N LYS A 383 -10.34 -20.93 31.74
CA LYS A 383 -9.01 -21.43 32.14
C LYS A 383 -8.26 -22.05 30.97
N CYS A 384 -8.95 -22.82 30.11
CA CYS A 384 -8.35 -23.40 28.92
C CYS A 384 -7.86 -22.32 27.92
N VAL A 385 -8.65 -21.27 27.68
CA VAL A 385 -8.28 -20.07 26.89
C VAL A 385 -6.99 -19.46 27.44
N LEU A 386 -6.96 -19.17 28.74
CA LEU A 386 -5.84 -18.51 29.41
C LEU A 386 -4.57 -19.37 29.33
N ASN A 387 -4.68 -20.67 29.60
CA ASN A 387 -3.55 -21.60 29.53
C ASN A 387 -2.98 -21.71 28.11
N THR A 388 -3.86 -21.78 27.10
CA THR A 388 -3.44 -21.85 25.69
C THR A 388 -2.64 -20.60 25.29
N VAL A 389 -3.12 -19.41 25.66
CA VAL A 389 -2.42 -18.15 25.36
C VAL A 389 -1.12 -18.01 26.16
N ALA A 390 -1.11 -18.44 27.43
CA ALA A 390 0.08 -18.42 28.27
C ALA A 390 1.22 -19.27 27.69
N HIS A 391 0.89 -20.43 27.12
CA HIS A 391 1.86 -21.34 26.54
C HIS A 391 2.44 -20.82 25.21
N GLU A 392 1.57 -20.35 24.31
CA GLU A 392 1.95 -19.97 22.93
C GLU A 392 2.42 -18.52 22.80
N ARG A 393 1.98 -17.61 23.69
CA ARG A 393 2.32 -16.17 23.68
C ARG A 393 2.60 -15.63 25.09
N PRO A 394 3.68 -16.07 25.76
CA PRO A 394 3.97 -15.73 27.16
C PRO A 394 4.07 -14.22 27.43
N PHE A 395 4.51 -13.43 26.44
CA PHE A 395 4.60 -11.97 26.55
C PHE A 395 3.23 -11.26 26.57
N LEU A 396 2.15 -11.89 26.09
CA LEU A 396 0.80 -11.32 26.16
C LEU A 396 0.14 -11.55 27.53
N HIS A 397 0.59 -12.57 28.27
CA HIS A 397 0.14 -12.89 29.62
C HIS A 397 0.68 -11.89 30.67
N GLN A 398 1.82 -11.24 30.40
CA GLN A 398 2.44 -10.26 31.29
C GLN A 398 1.77 -8.87 31.29
N LEU A 399 0.78 -8.65 30.42
CA LEU A 399 -0.08 -7.46 30.49
C LEU A 399 -1.24 -7.75 31.44
N ASP A 400 -0.94 -7.63 32.75
CA ASP A 400 -1.82 -7.69 33.93
C ASP A 400 -3.28 -8.04 33.69
N ILE A 401 -3.60 -9.33 33.84
CA ILE A 401 -4.98 -9.83 34.03
C ILE A 401 -5.31 -9.93 35.54
N PHE A 402 -4.36 -9.64 36.44
CA PHE A 402 -4.51 -9.90 37.88
C PHE A 402 -4.17 -8.73 38.82
N ALA A 403 -3.94 -7.50 38.31
CA ALA A 403 -3.59 -6.37 39.18
C ALA A 403 -4.79 -5.70 39.88
N ALA A 404 -6.01 -6.26 39.79
CA ALA A 404 -7.19 -5.70 40.45
C ALA A 404 -7.54 -6.33 41.81
N ASP A 405 -6.86 -7.39 42.24
CA ASP A 405 -7.24 -8.13 43.47
C ASP A 405 -6.07 -8.46 44.42
N ARG A 406 -5.03 -7.61 44.45
CA ARG A 406 -4.05 -7.64 45.54
C ARG A 406 -3.51 -6.24 45.84
N GLU A 407 -4.21 -5.51 46.69
CA GLU A 407 -3.68 -4.88 47.91
C GLU A 407 -4.82 -4.15 48.64
N TYR A 408 -4.67 -4.07 49.96
CA TYR A 408 -5.64 -3.67 51.00
C TYR A 408 -6.44 -2.39 50.78
#